data_AF-A0A1H4G6B1-F1
#
_entry.id   AF-A0A1H4G6B1-F1
#
_cell.length_a   1.000
_cell.length_b   1.000
_cell.length_c   1.000
_cell.angle_alpha   90.00
_cell.angle_beta   90.00
_cell.angle_gamma   90.00
#
_symmetry.space_group_name_H-M   'P 1'
#
loop_
_entity.id
_entity.type
_entity.pdbx_description
1 polymer ?
#
loop_
_entity_poly.entity_id
_entity_poly.type
_entity_poly.pdbx_seq_one_letter_code
_entity_poly.pdbx_strand_id
1 'polypeptide(L)'
;MWYIFPQIQGLGSTETSSFYAIKDLKEAQEFLTHPTLGNRLIHISEELLRLESNDAHQIFGSPDDLKLKSSMTLFSSAHGADPVFNLVLKKFFNASRDGKTLKIIDPE
;
A
#
# COMPACT_ATOMS: atom_id res chain seq x y z
N MET A 1 6.72 0.10 8.82
CA MET A 1 6.18 -0.38 7.54
C MET A 1 4.91 -1.23 7.68
N TRP A 2 5.00 -2.44 8.25
CA TRP A 2 3.97 -3.49 8.15
C TRP A 2 2.54 -3.14 8.56
N TYR A 3 2.34 -2.40 9.65
CA TYR A 3 0.99 -2.06 10.14
C TYR A 3 0.55 -0.63 9.77
N ILE A 4 1.44 0.16 9.14
CA ILE A 4 1.13 1.52 8.68
C ILE A 4 0.73 1.48 7.21
N PHE A 5 1.54 0.79 6.39
CA PHE A 5 1.21 0.49 5.00
C PHE A 5 1.25 -1.03 4.82
N PRO A 6 0.19 -1.73 5.26
CA PRO A 6 0.13 -3.17 5.13
C PRO A 6 0.02 -3.56 3.65
N GLN A 7 0.51 -4.76 3.35
CA GLN A 7 0.53 -5.33 2.00
C GLN A 7 -0.18 -6.67 2.00
N ILE A 8 -0.51 -7.19 0.82
CA ILE A 8 -1.21 -8.46 0.68
C ILE A 8 -0.34 -9.63 1.20
N GLN A 9 -0.99 -10.62 1.81
CA GLN A 9 -0.36 -11.85 2.27
C GLN A 9 0.36 -12.58 1.14
N GLY A 10 1.42 -13.30 1.47
CA GLY A 10 2.26 -14.02 0.49
C GLY A 10 3.39 -13.18 -0.14
N LEU A 11 3.47 -11.87 0.15
CA LEU A 11 4.58 -11.03 -0.31
C LEU A 11 5.79 -11.02 0.63
N GLY A 12 5.57 -11.15 1.93
CA GLY A 12 6.62 -11.12 2.95
C GLY A 12 7.11 -12.51 3.33
N SER A 13 8.39 -12.63 3.71
CA SER A 13 9.01 -13.87 4.17
C SER A 13 9.21 -13.95 5.68
N THR A 14 8.90 -12.88 6.42
CA THR A 14 9.07 -12.83 7.88
C THR A 14 7.75 -13.01 8.61
N GLU A 15 7.80 -13.57 9.82
CA GLU A 15 6.62 -13.73 10.67
C GLU A 15 5.88 -12.41 10.89
N THR A 16 6.60 -11.31 11.12
CA THR A 16 6.02 -9.96 11.24
C THR A 16 5.29 -9.52 9.98
N SER A 17 5.83 -9.86 8.79
CA SER A 17 5.17 -9.54 7.53
C SER A 17 3.90 -10.33 7.33
N SER A 18 3.87 -11.60 7.77
CA SER A 18 2.68 -12.44 7.71
C SER A 18 1.62 -12.02 8.73
N PHE A 19 2.04 -11.64 9.94
CA PHE A 19 1.13 -11.26 11.03
C PHE A 19 0.29 -10.01 10.71
N TYR A 20 0.89 -9.02 10.03
CA TYR A 20 0.22 -7.77 9.65
C TYR A 20 -0.24 -7.74 8.18
N ALA A 21 -0.16 -8.86 7.46
CA ALA A 21 -0.58 -8.90 6.08
C ALA A 21 -2.09 -8.78 5.95
N ILE A 22 -2.55 -8.10 4.91
CA ILE A 22 -3.95 -8.14 4.47
C ILE A 22 -4.18 -9.45 3.73
N LYS A 23 -5.24 -10.17 4.05
CA LYS A 23 -5.58 -11.48 3.51
C LYS A 23 -6.04 -11.42 2.05
N ASP A 24 -6.92 -10.49 1.74
CA ASP A 24 -7.60 -10.38 0.44
C ASP A 24 -8.15 -8.96 0.21
N LEU A 25 -8.76 -8.72 -0.96
CA LEU A 25 -9.36 -7.42 -1.29
C LEU A 25 -10.54 -7.05 -0.39
N LYS A 26 -11.22 -8.04 0.19
CA LYS A 26 -12.33 -7.78 1.12
C LYS A 26 -11.79 -7.20 2.42
N GLU A 27 -10.74 -7.79 2.99
CA GLU A 27 -10.09 -7.23 4.18
C GLU A 27 -9.46 -5.86 3.89
N ALA A 28 -8.90 -5.64 2.68
CA ALA A 28 -8.42 -4.31 2.28
C ALA A 28 -9.55 -3.27 2.30
N GLN A 29 -10.74 -3.62 1.80
CA GLN A 29 -11.91 -2.76 1.85
C GLN A 29 -12.37 -2.53 3.30
N GLU A 30 -12.44 -3.57 4.12
CA GLU A 30 -12.80 -3.47 5.54
C GLU A 30 -11.82 -2.52 6.28
N PHE A 31 -10.52 -2.65 6.03
CA PHE A 31 -9.48 -1.76 6.56
C PHE A 31 -9.73 -0.30 6.17
N LEU A 32 -10.10 -0.02 4.92
CA LEU A 32 -10.43 1.34 4.46
C LEU A 32 -11.71 1.89 5.09
N THR A 33 -12.72 1.05 5.30
CA THR A 33 -13.98 1.47 5.94
C THR A 33 -13.86 1.64 7.46
N HIS A 34 -12.80 1.10 8.07
CA HIS A 34 -12.60 1.22 9.50
C HIS A 34 -12.29 2.69 9.88
N PRO A 35 -13.05 3.30 10.82
CA PRO A 35 -13.02 4.74 11.08
C PRO A 35 -11.65 5.27 11.54
N THR A 36 -10.83 4.42 12.18
CA THR A 36 -9.46 4.79 12.57
C THR A 36 -8.41 4.42 11.53
N LEU A 37 -8.42 3.18 11.01
CA LEU A 37 -7.34 2.66 10.17
C LEU A 37 -7.34 3.27 8.77
N GLY A 38 -8.51 3.31 8.11
CA GLY A 38 -8.65 3.92 6.79
C GLY A 38 -8.25 5.40 6.80
N ASN A 39 -8.78 6.17 7.75
CA ASN A 39 -8.45 7.59 7.91
C ASN A 39 -6.95 7.82 8.15
N ARG A 40 -6.29 6.98 8.96
CA ARG A 40 -4.85 7.09 9.19
C ARG A 40 -4.04 6.78 7.95
N LEU A 41 -4.42 5.76 7.18
CA LEU A 41 -3.75 5.38 5.95
C LEU A 41 -3.90 6.45 4.87
N ILE A 42 -5.10 7.03 4.71
CA ILE A 42 -5.34 8.15 3.79
C ILE A 42 -4.48 9.35 4.20
N HIS A 43 -4.56 9.76 5.47
CA HIS A 43 -3.85 10.94 5.96
C HIS A 43 -2.33 10.82 5.80
N ILE A 44 -1.72 9.66 6.15
CA ILE A 44 -0.28 9.49 5.96
C ILE A 44 0.12 9.46 4.48
N SER A 45 -0.74 8.92 3.60
CA SER A 45 -0.54 8.97 2.15
C SER A 45 -0.61 10.41 1.60
N GLU A 46 -1.50 11.25 2.12
CA GLU A 46 -1.54 12.68 1.79
C GLU A 46 -0.26 13.40 2.22
N GLU A 47 0.26 13.11 3.41
CA GLU A 47 1.53 13.69 3.89
C GLU A 47 2.72 13.29 3.00
N LEU A 48 2.75 12.05 2.49
CA LEU A 48 3.75 11.65 1.50
C LEU A 48 3.67 12.48 0.21
N LEU A 49 2.46 12.85 -0.23
CA LEU A 49 2.29 13.71 -1.40
C LEU A 49 2.82 15.13 -1.19
N ARG A 50 2.90 15.62 0.04
CA ARG A 50 3.44 16.96 0.37
C ARG A 50 4.97 17.03 0.35
N LEU A 51 5.67 15.90 0.43
CA LEU A 51 7.14 15.89 0.40
C LEU A 51 7.67 16.43 -0.93
N GLU A 52 8.82 17.09 -0.94
CA GLU A 52 9.43 17.58 -2.18
C GLU A 52 10.02 16.44 -3.04
N SER A 53 10.49 15.38 -2.38
CA SER A 53 11.06 14.22 -3.07
C SER A 53 9.98 13.36 -3.73
N ASN A 54 10.32 12.84 -4.91
CA ASN A 54 9.56 11.84 -5.65
C ASN A 54 10.25 10.46 -5.60
N ASP A 55 11.30 10.31 -4.79
CA ASP A 55 12.04 9.06 -4.65
C ASP A 55 11.66 8.36 -3.35
N ALA A 56 10.85 7.30 -3.47
CA ALA A 56 10.45 6.50 -2.31
C ALA A 56 11.65 5.80 -1.65
N HIS A 57 12.69 5.45 -2.41
CA HIS A 57 13.90 4.86 -1.86
C HIS A 57 14.65 5.83 -0.98
N GLN A 58 14.71 7.12 -1.35
CA GLN A 58 15.31 8.15 -0.52
C GLN A 58 14.58 8.33 0.83
N ILE A 59 13.26 8.15 0.85
CA ILE A 59 12.44 8.36 2.05
C ILE A 59 12.42 7.12 2.96
N PHE A 60 12.24 5.94 2.36
CA PHE A 60 11.99 4.69 3.09
C PHE A 60 13.17 3.73 3.10
N GLY A 61 14.09 3.85 2.14
CA GLY A 61 15.12 2.84 1.88
C GLY A 61 14.52 1.52 1.37
N SER A 62 15.42 0.58 1.05
CA SER A 62 15.02 -0.79 0.70
C SER A 62 15.01 -1.69 1.95
N PRO A 63 14.01 -2.59 2.10
CA PRO A 63 12.95 -2.93 1.13
C PRO A 63 11.61 -2.21 1.39
N ASP A 64 11.60 -1.12 2.16
CA ASP A 64 10.37 -0.45 2.60
C ASP A 64 9.72 0.40 1.49
N ASP A 65 10.53 0.92 0.55
CA ASP A 65 10.07 1.52 -0.71
C ASP A 65 9.16 0.57 -1.52
N LEU A 66 9.55 -0.69 -1.66
CA LEU A 66 8.76 -1.72 -2.33
C LEU A 66 7.49 -2.05 -1.55
N LYS A 67 7.55 -2.06 -0.21
CA LYS A 67 6.35 -2.29 0.63
C LYS A 67 5.33 -1.17 0.46
N LEU A 68 5.77 0.08 0.34
CA LEU A 68 4.89 1.20 0.00
C LEU A 68 4.21 0.95 -1.35
N LYS A 69 4.98 0.56 -2.39
CA LYS A 69 4.43 0.26 -3.71
C LYS A 69 3.36 -0.85 -3.66
N SER A 70 3.65 -1.93 -2.95
CA SER A 70 2.72 -3.06 -2.75
C SER A 70 1.45 -2.62 -2.01
N SER A 71 1.60 -1.85 -0.93
CA SER A 71 0.47 -1.34 -0.15
C SER A 71 -0.43 -0.41 -0.97
N MET A 72 0.15 0.58 -1.65
CA MET A 72 -0.63 1.49 -2.51
C MET A 72 -1.29 0.74 -3.66
N THR A 73 -0.65 -0.29 -4.22
CA THR A 73 -1.24 -1.15 -5.25
C THR A 73 -2.45 -1.91 -4.72
N LEU A 74 -2.35 -2.50 -3.53
CA LEU A 74 -3.44 -3.23 -2.88
C LEU A 74 -4.63 -2.30 -2.61
N PHE A 75 -4.39 -1.20 -1.90
CA PHE A 75 -5.48 -0.32 -1.49
C PHE A 75 -6.11 0.44 -2.65
N SER A 76 -5.34 0.80 -3.69
CA SER A 76 -5.93 1.36 -4.92
C SER A 76 -6.80 0.37 -5.71
N SER A 77 -6.65 -0.93 -5.50
CA SER A 77 -7.52 -1.97 -6.10
C SER A 77 -8.80 -2.22 -5.30
N ALA A 78 -8.90 -1.74 -4.06
CA ALA A 78 -10.09 -1.96 -3.25
C ALA A 78 -11.28 -1.15 -3.79
N HIS A 79 -12.50 -1.68 -3.65
CA HIS A 79 -13.69 -0.97 -4.06
C HIS A 79 -13.91 0.29 -3.21
N GLY A 80 -14.18 1.43 -3.86
CA GLY A 80 -14.37 2.72 -3.19
C GLY A 80 -13.10 3.32 -2.60
N ALA A 81 -11.93 2.87 -3.04
CA ALA A 81 -10.65 3.38 -2.58
C ALA A 81 -10.47 4.89 -2.87
N ASP A 82 -9.82 5.57 -1.93
CA ASP A 82 -9.45 6.97 -2.07
C ASP A 82 -8.42 7.15 -3.21
N PRO A 83 -8.57 8.18 -4.08
CA PRO A 83 -7.63 8.44 -5.17
C PRO A 83 -6.19 8.72 -4.70
N VAL A 84 -5.97 9.07 -3.43
CA VAL A 84 -4.64 9.34 -2.86
C VAL A 84 -3.65 8.19 -3.12
N PHE A 85 -4.10 6.93 -3.08
CA PHE A 85 -3.21 5.78 -3.30
C PHE A 85 -2.66 5.75 -4.73
N ASN A 86 -3.50 6.08 -5.73
CA ASN A 86 -3.06 6.23 -7.12
C ASN A 86 -2.16 7.44 -7.31
N LEU A 87 -2.39 8.53 -6.58
CA LEU A 87 -1.52 9.71 -6.60
C LEU A 87 -0.13 9.39 -6.02
N VAL A 88 -0.04 8.62 -4.93
CA VAL A 88 1.24 8.17 -4.37
C VAL A 88 1.97 7.27 -5.38
N LEU A 89 1.26 6.32 -6.01
CA LEU A 89 1.83 5.50 -7.09
C LEU A 89 2.35 6.35 -8.25
N LYS A 90 1.59 7.38 -8.65
CA LYS A 90 1.99 8.31 -9.69
C LYS A 90 3.27 9.05 -9.32
N LYS A 91 3.32 9.62 -8.12
CA LYS A 91 4.42 10.45 -7.64
C LYS A 91 5.72 9.65 -7.48
N PHE A 92 5.67 8.52 -6.79
CA PHE A 92 6.86 7.79 -6.38
C PHE A 92 7.26 6.64 -7.31
N PHE A 93 6.32 6.16 -8.14
CA PHE A 93 6.53 4.97 -8.96
C PHE A 93 6.07 5.16 -10.40
N ASN A 94 5.89 6.40 -10.87
CA ASN A 94 5.44 6.72 -12.24
C ASN A 94 4.14 5.97 -12.64
N ALA A 95 3.22 5.84 -11.68
CA ALA A 95 1.96 5.09 -11.79
C ALA A 95 2.14 3.58 -12.02
N SER A 96 3.37 3.06 -11.92
CA SER A 96 3.66 1.64 -11.93
C SER A 96 3.12 0.99 -10.66
N ARG A 97 2.35 -0.08 -10.84
CA ARG A 97 1.80 -0.90 -9.75
C ARG A 97 2.73 -2.08 -9.44
N ASP A 98 2.63 -2.64 -8.24
CA ASP A 98 3.36 -3.85 -7.87
C ASP A 98 2.74 -5.08 -8.53
N GLY A 99 3.49 -5.69 -9.45
CA GLY A 99 2.99 -6.83 -10.23
C GLY A 99 2.72 -8.07 -9.39
N LYS A 100 3.43 -8.28 -8.27
CA LYS A 100 3.17 -9.43 -7.39
C LYS A 100 1.86 -9.26 -6.63
N THR A 101 1.59 -8.06 -6.12
CA THR A 101 0.32 -7.70 -5.49
C THR A 101 -0.84 -7.97 -6.45
N LEU A 102 -0.74 -7.48 -7.71
CA LEU A 102 -1.78 -7.71 -8.73
C LEU A 102 -2.05 -9.19 -8.98
N LYS A 103 -1.01 -10.00 -9.15
CA LYS A 103 -1.14 -11.45 -9.36
C LYS A 103 -1.83 -12.18 -8.20
N ILE A 104 -1.71 -11.68 -6.98
CA ILE A 104 -2.31 -12.30 -5.80
C ILE A 104 -3.80 -11.93 -5.68
N ILE A 105 -4.16 -10.69 -5.98
CA ILE A 105 -5.54 -10.20 -5.82
C ILE A 105 -6.42 -10.45 -7.04
N ASP A 106 -5.81 -10.69 -8.19
CA ASP A 106 -6.48 -11.02 -9.46
C ASP A 106 -5.67 -12.15 -10.16
N PRO A 107 -5.71 -13.37 -9.62
CA PRO A 107 -5.11 -14.53 -10.26
C PRO A 107 -5.95 -14.91 -11.49
N GLU A 108 -5.32 -14.96 -12.66
CA GLU A 108 -5.93 -15.44 -13.92
C GLU A 108 -6.67 -16.78 -13.78
#